data_AF-A0A1X0MTJ7-F1
#
_entry.id   AF-A0A1X0MTJ7-F1
#
_cell.length_a   1.000
_cell.length_b   1.000
_cell.length_c   1.000
_cell.angle_alpha   90.00
_cell.angle_beta   90.00
_cell.angle_gamma   90.00
#
_symmetry.space_group_name_H-M   'P 1'
#
loop_
_entity.id
_entity.type
_entity.pdbx_description
1 polymer ?
#
loop_
_entity_poly.entity_id
_entity_poly.type
_entity_poly.pdbx_seq_one_letter_code
_entity_poly.pdbx_strand_id
1 'polypeptide(L)'
;MTDSTDVDYIRDDLNKMVADQVSRGLLSEDGANLIQRVINAPEASDDDGISIGQFVMPHHKGITLSRLFVIRGPVGQYILYVPEQPAAPTDRIFHENHDWTRTGYVLGGFLGKPGGLEYLLDLVNEDQRELVADYFEEITRLPSSWNQDALAFQPVSGETYLHQIQTIVKR
;
A
#
# COMPACT_ATOMS: atom_id res chain seq x y z
N MET A 1 7.29 12.02 -23.14
CA MET A 1 5.90 11.76 -22.71
C MET A 1 5.77 10.25 -22.62
N THR A 2 5.95 9.69 -21.42
CA THR A 2 5.65 8.29 -21.13
C THR A 2 4.14 8.12 -21.28
N ASP A 3 3.70 7.21 -22.14
CA ASP A 3 2.29 7.03 -22.41
C ASP A 3 1.60 6.55 -21.13
N SER A 4 0.44 7.14 -20.81
CA SER A 4 -0.23 6.84 -19.54
C SER A 4 -0.80 5.40 -19.48
N THR A 5 -0.77 4.71 -20.60
CA THR A 5 -1.13 3.31 -20.84
C THR A 5 0.04 2.33 -20.72
N ASP A 6 1.28 2.80 -20.65
CA ASP A 6 2.43 1.91 -20.55
C ASP A 6 2.64 1.49 -19.08
N VAL A 7 2.40 0.22 -18.77
CA VAL A 7 2.64 -0.38 -17.44
C VAL A 7 4.06 -0.93 -17.31
N ASP A 8 4.88 -0.86 -18.36
CA ASP A 8 6.24 -1.42 -18.36
C ASP A 8 7.12 -0.73 -17.32
N TYR A 9 6.93 0.57 -17.08
CA TYR A 9 7.67 1.25 -16.01
C TYR A 9 7.31 0.73 -14.61
N ILE A 10 6.03 0.41 -14.34
CA ILE A 10 5.62 -0.21 -13.06
C ILE A 10 6.24 -1.58 -12.95
N ARG A 11 6.24 -2.35 -14.04
CA ARG A 11 6.88 -3.67 -14.08
C ARG A 11 8.36 -3.58 -13.74
N ASP A 12 9.09 -2.70 -14.42
CA ASP A 12 10.54 -2.54 -14.24
C ASP A 12 10.89 -2.04 -12.85
N ASP A 13 10.12 -1.08 -12.31
CA ASP A 13 10.35 -0.55 -10.97
C ASP A 13 10.05 -1.59 -9.89
N LEU A 14 8.94 -2.34 -10.00
CA LEU A 14 8.64 -3.43 -9.06
C LEU A 14 9.71 -4.52 -9.13
N ASN A 15 10.20 -4.89 -10.31
CA ASN A 15 11.29 -5.85 -10.45
C ASN A 15 12.57 -5.39 -9.73
N LYS A 16 12.96 -4.12 -9.90
CA LYS A 16 14.12 -3.54 -9.20
C LYS A 16 13.91 -3.51 -7.68
N MET A 17 12.74 -3.06 -7.23
CA MET A 17 12.37 -2.98 -5.82
C MET A 17 12.38 -4.36 -5.15
N VAL A 18 11.81 -5.37 -5.80
CA VAL A 18 11.83 -6.76 -5.32
C VAL A 18 13.26 -7.27 -5.20
N ALA A 19 14.09 -7.07 -6.23
CA ALA A 19 15.48 -7.50 -6.22
C ALA A 19 16.29 -6.83 -5.09
N ASP A 20 16.12 -5.52 -4.89
CA ASP A 20 16.73 -4.78 -3.77
C ASP A 20 16.31 -5.37 -2.41
N GLN A 21 15.01 -5.49 -2.16
CA GLN A 21 14.49 -5.93 -0.86
C GLN A 21 14.85 -7.38 -0.54
N VAL A 22 14.89 -8.26 -1.54
CA VAL A 22 15.38 -9.64 -1.37
C VAL A 22 16.88 -9.63 -1.05
N SER A 23 17.69 -8.86 -1.78
CA SER A 23 19.15 -8.80 -1.54
C SER A 23 19.51 -8.29 -0.15
N ARG A 24 18.66 -7.44 0.44
CA ARG A 24 18.79 -6.88 1.79
C ARG A 24 18.14 -7.75 2.88
N GLY A 25 17.47 -8.84 2.53
CA GLY A 25 16.76 -9.70 3.46
C GLY A 25 15.51 -9.06 4.09
N LEU A 26 14.91 -8.07 3.41
CA LEU A 26 13.73 -7.33 3.86
C LEU A 26 12.42 -7.86 3.29
N LEU A 27 12.50 -8.69 2.25
CA LEU A 27 11.39 -9.39 1.59
C LEU A 27 11.69 -10.88 1.53
N SER A 28 10.74 -11.71 1.93
CA SER A 28 10.86 -13.18 1.87
C SER A 28 10.78 -13.70 0.43
N GLU A 29 11.24 -14.94 0.20
CA GLU A 29 11.09 -15.61 -1.10
C GLU A 29 9.61 -15.77 -1.48
N ASP A 30 8.74 -16.11 -0.52
CA ASP A 30 7.30 -16.26 -0.75
C ASP A 30 6.66 -14.91 -1.15
N GLY A 31 7.06 -13.83 -0.48
CA GLY A 31 6.62 -12.48 -0.81
C GLY A 31 7.08 -12.05 -2.21
N ALA A 32 8.35 -12.29 -2.53
CA ALA A 32 8.91 -12.02 -3.85
C ALA A 32 8.19 -12.83 -4.93
N ASN A 33 7.90 -14.10 -4.69
CA ASN A 33 7.15 -14.96 -5.62
C ASN A 33 5.73 -14.45 -5.85
N LEU A 34 5.04 -13.97 -4.81
CA LEU A 34 3.71 -13.36 -4.97
C LEU A 34 3.76 -12.09 -5.82
N ILE A 35 4.73 -11.21 -5.58
CA ILE A 35 4.91 -10.00 -6.40
C ILE A 35 5.27 -10.36 -7.85
N GLN A 36 6.11 -11.39 -8.06
CA GLN A 36 6.45 -11.86 -9.40
C GLN A 36 5.24 -12.46 -10.14
N ARG A 37 4.32 -13.12 -9.45
CA ARG A 37 3.05 -13.54 -10.04
C ARG A 37 2.22 -12.34 -10.51
N VAL A 38 2.12 -11.30 -9.67
CA VAL A 38 1.44 -10.04 -10.02
C VAL A 38 2.07 -9.38 -11.25
N ILE A 39 3.40 -9.34 -11.32
CA ILE A 39 4.16 -8.73 -12.43
C ILE A 39 3.97 -9.47 -13.76
N ASN A 40 3.98 -10.81 -13.72
CA ASN A 40 4.01 -11.65 -14.92
C ASN A 40 2.62 -12.14 -15.36
N ALA A 41 1.57 -11.83 -14.59
CA ALA A 41 0.20 -12.19 -14.95
C ALA A 41 -0.23 -11.44 -16.23
N PRO A 42 -0.70 -12.16 -17.28
CA PRO A 42 -1.15 -11.52 -18.52
C PRO A 42 -2.46 -10.73 -18.33
N GLU A 43 -3.31 -11.15 -17.39
CA GLU A 43 -4.57 -10.53 -17.03
C GLU A 43 -4.83 -10.69 -15.52
N ALA A 44 -5.60 -9.78 -14.95
CA ALA A 44 -6.11 -9.95 -13.59
C ALA A 44 -7.30 -10.91 -13.61
N SER A 45 -7.31 -11.88 -12.70
CA SER A 45 -8.38 -12.87 -12.59
C SER A 45 -8.87 -12.99 -11.15
N ASP A 46 -10.17 -13.16 -10.98
CA ASP A 46 -10.76 -13.46 -9.67
C ASP A 46 -10.45 -14.90 -9.22
N ASP A 47 -10.10 -15.80 -10.15
CA ASP A 47 -9.90 -17.23 -9.89
C ASP A 47 -8.55 -17.55 -9.25
N ASP A 48 -7.55 -16.68 -9.39
CA ASP A 48 -6.19 -16.93 -8.89
C ASP A 48 -5.98 -16.52 -7.43
N GLY A 49 -7.03 -15.93 -6.82
CA GLY A 49 -7.09 -15.45 -5.44
C GLY A 49 -6.23 -14.22 -5.16
N ILE A 50 -5.74 -13.52 -6.18
CA ILE A 50 -4.96 -12.29 -6.06
C ILE A 50 -5.88 -11.08 -6.22
N SER A 51 -5.73 -10.09 -5.34
CA SER A 51 -6.35 -8.77 -5.52
C SER A 51 -5.40 -7.65 -5.16
N ILE A 52 -5.44 -6.58 -5.95
CA ILE A 52 -4.76 -5.32 -5.66
C ILE A 52 -5.79 -4.36 -5.08
N GLY A 53 -5.45 -3.71 -3.99
CA GLY A 53 -6.34 -2.70 -3.40
C GLY A 53 -5.60 -1.56 -2.73
N GLN A 54 -6.38 -0.54 -2.43
CA GLN A 54 -5.98 0.68 -1.77
C GLN A 54 -6.57 0.75 -0.36
N PHE A 55 -6.03 1.65 0.46
CA PHE A 55 -6.58 1.95 1.77
C PHE A 55 -7.62 3.05 1.69
N VAL A 56 -8.79 2.80 2.28
CA VAL A 56 -9.86 3.78 2.42
C VAL A 56 -10.17 3.98 3.89
N MET A 57 -10.42 5.22 4.30
CA MET A 57 -10.83 5.60 5.65
C MET A 57 -12.36 5.79 5.69
N PRO A 58 -13.15 4.73 5.97
CA PRO A 58 -14.62 4.78 5.85
C PRO A 58 -15.25 5.80 6.81
N HIS A 59 -14.67 5.98 8.00
CA HIS A 59 -15.14 6.93 9.00
C HIS A 59 -14.71 8.37 8.74
N HIS A 60 -13.88 8.60 7.72
CA HIS A 60 -13.36 9.91 7.33
C HIS A 60 -13.75 10.22 5.88
N LYS A 61 -15.06 10.18 5.59
CA LYS A 61 -15.66 10.46 4.28
C LYS A 61 -15.14 9.57 3.13
N GLY A 62 -14.59 8.40 3.43
CA GLY A 62 -14.05 7.50 2.41
C GLY A 62 -12.75 8.00 1.78
N ILE A 63 -11.97 8.80 2.50
CA ILE A 63 -10.66 9.28 2.04
C ILE A 63 -9.76 8.09 1.71
N THR A 64 -9.06 8.17 0.59
CA THR A 64 -8.10 7.16 0.17
C THR A 64 -6.69 7.60 0.53
N LEU A 65 -5.86 6.69 1.02
CA LEU A 65 -4.42 6.94 1.16
C LEU A 65 -3.76 6.62 -0.19
N SER A 66 -3.33 7.66 -0.90
CA SER A 66 -2.70 7.54 -2.22
C SER A 66 -1.32 6.89 -2.13
N ARG A 67 -0.82 6.39 -3.27
CA ARG A 67 0.52 5.79 -3.45
C ARG A 67 0.83 4.52 -2.64
N LEU A 68 -0.02 4.15 -1.69
CA LEU A 68 0.00 2.86 -1.00
C LEU A 68 -0.87 1.86 -1.77
N PHE A 69 -0.34 0.67 -2.01
CA PHE A 69 -1.15 -0.44 -2.50
C PHE A 69 -0.89 -1.69 -1.66
N VAL A 70 -1.87 -2.59 -1.67
CA VAL A 70 -1.79 -3.88 -1.01
C VAL A 70 -2.05 -4.97 -2.04
N ILE A 71 -1.14 -5.94 -2.09
CA ILE A 71 -1.34 -7.22 -2.78
C ILE A 71 -1.90 -8.21 -1.77
N ARG A 72 -3.13 -8.65 -1.96
CA ARG A 72 -3.69 -9.79 -1.24
C ARG A 72 -3.47 -11.05 -2.06
N GLY A 73 -2.86 -12.06 -1.45
CA GLY A 73 -2.59 -13.36 -2.07
C GLY A 73 -3.65 -14.41 -1.76
N PRO A 74 -3.63 -15.54 -2.50
CA PRO A 74 -4.65 -16.59 -2.45
C PRO A 74 -4.73 -17.33 -1.12
N VAL A 75 -3.66 -17.32 -0.32
CA VAL A 75 -3.57 -18.04 0.96
C VAL A 75 -3.65 -17.07 2.15
N GLY A 76 -4.24 -15.89 1.94
CA GLY A 76 -4.39 -14.87 2.98
C GLY A 76 -3.11 -14.07 3.25
N GLN A 77 -2.13 -14.10 2.36
CA GLN A 77 -0.99 -13.19 2.42
C GLN A 77 -1.43 -11.76 2.10
N TYR A 78 -0.82 -10.78 2.76
CA TYR A 78 -0.97 -9.36 2.44
C TYR A 78 0.42 -8.75 2.33
N ILE A 79 0.73 -8.15 1.19
CA ILE A 79 1.95 -7.38 0.99
C ILE A 79 1.55 -5.93 0.81
N LEU A 80 1.87 -5.10 1.81
CA LEU A 80 1.73 -3.66 1.74
C LEU A 80 2.97 -3.06 1.09
N TYR A 81 2.77 -2.29 0.03
CA TYR A 81 3.78 -1.39 -0.51
C TYR A 81 3.72 -0.02 0.17
N VAL A 82 4.88 0.46 0.63
CA VAL A 82 5.10 1.75 1.25
C VAL A 82 6.11 2.52 0.40
N PRO A 83 5.73 3.61 -0.28
CA PRO A 83 6.67 4.37 -1.10
C PRO A 83 7.71 5.07 -0.22
N GLU A 84 8.95 5.14 -0.70
CA GLU A 84 10.05 5.87 -0.04
C GLU A 84 9.85 7.39 -0.03
N GLN A 85 8.96 7.89 -0.91
CA GLN A 85 8.60 9.30 -1.03
C GLN A 85 7.07 9.47 -0.97
N PRO A 86 6.53 10.29 -0.05
CA PRO A 86 7.21 11.09 0.99
C PRO A 86 8.05 10.24 1.95
N ALA A 87 9.00 10.85 2.69
CA ALA A 87 9.96 10.12 3.50
C ALA A 87 9.27 9.21 4.54
N ALA A 88 9.17 7.91 4.22
CA ALA A 88 8.46 6.95 5.05
C ALA A 88 9.23 6.68 6.35
N PRO A 89 8.55 6.53 7.51
CA PRO A 89 9.21 6.23 8.78
C PRO A 89 9.56 4.73 8.90
N THR A 90 10.13 4.15 7.84
CA THR A 90 10.50 2.74 7.72
C THR A 90 11.60 2.56 6.66
N ASP A 91 12.50 1.60 6.88
CA ASP A 91 13.53 1.22 5.90
C ASP A 91 13.04 0.13 4.92
N ARG A 92 11.79 -0.33 5.10
CA ARG A 92 11.14 -1.37 4.29
C ARG A 92 10.06 -0.75 3.41
N ILE A 93 10.08 -1.11 2.14
CA ILE A 93 9.04 -0.72 1.18
C ILE A 93 7.98 -1.80 1.01
N PHE A 94 8.28 -3.06 1.34
CA PHE A 94 7.32 -4.15 1.36
C PHE A 94 7.14 -4.68 2.79
N HIS A 95 5.88 -4.72 3.23
CA HIS A 95 5.49 -5.24 4.54
C HIS A 95 4.58 -6.46 4.37
N GLU A 96 5.14 -7.63 4.65
CA GLU A 96 4.45 -8.92 4.56
C GLU A 96 3.66 -9.22 5.84
N ASN A 97 2.38 -9.58 5.69
CA ASN A 97 1.45 -9.88 6.77
C ASN A 97 0.54 -11.05 6.38
N HIS A 98 -0.14 -11.63 7.36
CA HIS A 98 -1.05 -12.78 7.18
C HIS A 98 -2.53 -12.42 7.40
N ASP A 99 -2.82 -11.15 7.67
CA ASP A 99 -4.17 -10.66 7.86
C ASP A 99 -4.23 -9.14 7.62
N TRP A 100 -5.43 -8.66 7.25
CA TRP A 100 -5.68 -7.24 6.97
C TRP A 100 -5.42 -6.34 8.17
N THR A 101 -5.78 -6.81 9.37
CA THR A 101 -5.66 -6.04 10.60
C THR A 101 -4.21 -5.65 10.88
N ARG A 102 -3.27 -6.61 10.78
CA ARG A 102 -1.83 -6.35 10.91
C ARG A 102 -1.30 -5.43 9.82
N THR A 103 -1.77 -5.60 8.59
CA THR A 103 -1.43 -4.69 7.49
C THR A 103 -1.82 -3.24 7.80
N GLY A 104 -3.03 -3.01 8.34
CA GLY A 104 -3.45 -1.69 8.79
C GLY A 104 -2.61 -1.15 9.95
N TYR A 105 -2.26 -2.00 10.93
CA TYR A 105 -1.42 -1.59 12.06
C TYR A 105 0.00 -1.16 11.67
N VAL A 106 0.53 -1.56 10.50
CA VAL A 106 1.79 -1.02 9.99
C VAL A 106 1.69 0.50 9.83
N LEU A 107 0.60 0.98 9.20
CA LEU A 107 0.36 2.40 8.99
C LEU A 107 0.08 3.13 10.31
N GLY A 108 -0.71 2.53 11.20
CA GLY A 108 -0.92 3.09 12.55
C GLY A 108 0.38 3.24 13.33
N GLY A 109 1.31 2.28 13.18
CA GLY A 109 2.63 2.34 13.78
C GLY A 109 3.54 3.45 13.26
N PHE A 110 3.24 4.01 12.07
CA PHE A 110 3.97 5.16 11.54
C PHE A 110 3.72 6.42 12.36
N LEU A 111 2.48 6.63 12.83
CA LEU A 111 2.12 7.79 13.65
C LEU A 111 2.86 7.85 14.99
N GLY A 112 3.41 6.73 15.47
CA GLY A 112 4.27 6.69 16.66
C GLY A 112 5.74 7.02 16.39
N LYS A 113 6.13 7.32 15.15
CA LYS A 113 7.53 7.54 14.74
C LYS A 113 7.75 8.99 14.30
N PRO A 114 9.00 9.51 14.39
CA PRO A 114 9.35 10.82 13.84
C PRO A 114 8.97 10.93 12.36
N GLY A 115 8.31 12.03 11.97
CA GLY A 115 7.88 12.28 10.60
C GLY A 115 6.65 11.48 10.14
N GLY A 116 6.08 10.62 11.00
CA GLY A 116 4.99 9.73 10.59
C GLY A 116 3.64 10.40 10.39
N LEU A 117 3.37 11.48 11.13
CA LEU A 117 2.17 12.30 10.93
C LEU A 117 2.22 13.00 9.57
N GLU A 118 3.34 13.67 9.30
CA GLU A 118 3.59 14.35 8.02
C GLU A 118 3.51 13.35 6.87
N TYR A 119 4.12 12.17 7.04
CA TYR A 119 4.05 11.09 6.06
C TYR A 119 2.60 10.67 5.75
N LEU A 120 1.78 10.33 6.75
CA LEU A 120 0.40 9.90 6.50
C LEU A 120 -0.48 11.02 5.93
N LEU A 121 -0.27 12.28 6.36
CA LEU A 121 -0.96 13.43 5.77
C LEU A 121 -0.57 13.63 4.31
N ASP A 122 0.69 13.37 3.94
CA ASP A 122 1.15 13.49 2.57
C ASP A 122 0.62 12.41 1.63
N LEU A 123 0.09 11.30 2.17
CA LEU A 123 -0.64 10.30 1.39
C LEU A 123 -2.09 10.73 1.13
N VAL A 124 -2.58 11.78 1.80
CA VAL A 124 -3.93 12.31 1.60
C VAL A 124 -3.88 13.54 0.69
N ASN A 125 -4.84 13.62 -0.23
CA ASN A 125 -5.01 14.76 -1.11
C ASN A 125 -5.08 16.06 -0.29
N GLU A 126 -4.36 17.09 -0.74
CA GLU A 126 -4.14 18.32 0.04
C GLU A 126 -5.45 18.98 0.49
N ASP A 127 -6.47 18.99 -0.36
CA ASP A 127 -7.81 19.53 -0.11
C ASP A 127 -8.64 18.70 0.89
N GLN A 128 -8.18 17.50 1.25
CA GLN A 128 -8.87 16.56 2.15
C GLN A 128 -8.13 16.35 3.48
N ARG A 129 -6.91 16.86 3.64
CA ARG A 129 -6.07 16.62 4.83
C ARG A 129 -6.75 17.03 6.13
N GLU A 130 -7.50 18.14 6.13
CA GLU A 130 -8.23 18.62 7.32
C GLU A 130 -9.26 17.61 7.86
N LEU A 131 -9.72 16.68 7.03
CA LEU A 131 -10.75 15.70 7.39
C LEU A 131 -10.20 14.49 8.17
N VAL A 132 -8.87 14.33 8.18
CA VAL A 132 -8.16 13.22 8.84
C VAL A 132 -7.11 13.71 9.84
N ALA A 133 -6.71 14.98 9.77
CA ALA A 133 -5.63 15.53 10.58
C ALA A 133 -5.86 15.31 12.08
N ASP A 134 -7.02 15.70 12.60
CA ASP A 134 -7.35 15.53 14.02
C ASP A 134 -7.26 14.07 14.48
N TYR A 135 -7.67 13.12 13.62
CA TYR A 135 -7.61 11.70 13.91
C TYR A 135 -6.16 11.19 13.94
N PHE A 136 -5.36 11.54 12.94
CA PHE A 136 -3.94 11.20 12.93
C PHE A 136 -3.20 11.82 14.12
N GLU A 137 -3.47 13.08 14.45
CA GLU A 137 -2.93 13.75 15.64
C GLU A 137 -3.41 13.14 16.96
N GLU A 138 -4.64 12.61 17.03
CA GLU A 138 -5.09 11.86 18.19
C GLU A 138 -4.25 10.59 18.37
N ILE A 139 -4.02 9.84 17.29
CA ILE A 139 -3.26 8.59 17.34
C ILE A 139 -1.78 8.83 17.69
N THR A 140 -1.17 9.93 17.24
CA THR A 140 0.20 10.28 17.66
C THR A 140 0.30 10.47 19.18
N ARG A 141 -0.77 10.98 19.82
CA ARG A 141 -0.88 11.18 21.28
C ARG A 141 -1.32 9.91 22.02
N LEU A 142 -2.22 9.14 21.41
CA LEU A 142 -2.84 7.97 21.99
C LEU A 142 -2.90 6.84 20.94
N PRO A 143 -1.81 6.06 20.77
CA PRO A 143 -1.75 5.00 19.77
C PRO A 143 -2.85 3.93 19.92
N SER A 144 -3.40 3.74 21.12
CA SER A 144 -4.51 2.83 21.38
C SER A 144 -5.84 3.28 20.75
N SER A 145 -5.96 4.53 20.30
CA SER A 145 -7.14 5.00 19.53
C SER A 145 -7.17 4.45 18.10
N TRP A 146 -6.06 3.88 17.60
CA TRP A 146 -6.05 3.21 16.30
C TRP A 146 -6.93 1.95 16.35
N ASN A 147 -8.05 2.01 15.64
CA ASN A 147 -8.97 0.87 15.53
C ASN A 147 -8.78 0.12 14.19
N GLN A 148 -9.19 -1.14 14.17
CA GLN A 148 -9.09 -1.99 12.97
C GLN A 148 -10.02 -1.53 11.83
N ASP A 149 -11.08 -0.80 12.16
CA ASP A 149 -12.09 -0.31 11.21
C ASP A 149 -11.71 1.05 10.59
N ALA A 150 -10.56 1.61 11.00
CA ALA A 150 -10.04 2.88 10.52
C ALA A 150 -9.69 2.81 9.04
N LEU A 151 -9.36 1.60 8.57
CA LEU A 151 -8.95 1.32 7.22
C LEU A 151 -9.73 0.13 6.66
N ALA A 152 -10.33 0.35 5.49
CA ALA A 152 -10.93 -0.69 4.67
C ALA A 152 -10.03 -0.98 3.45
N PHE A 153 -9.92 -2.26 3.12
CA PHE A 153 -9.32 -2.71 1.87
C PHE A 153 -10.34 -2.50 0.74
N GLN A 154 -10.00 -1.65 -0.23
CA GLN A 154 -10.83 -1.47 -1.43
C GLN A 154 -10.09 -2.03 -2.64
N PRO A 155 -10.55 -3.15 -3.23
CA PRO A 155 -10.02 -3.66 -4.48
C PRO A 155 -10.15 -2.63 -5.60
N VAL A 156 -9.16 -2.59 -6.49
CA VAL A 156 -9.15 -1.72 -7.67
C VAL A 156 -9.32 -2.59 -8.91
N SER A 157 -10.26 -2.23 -9.78
CA SER A 157 -10.49 -2.93 -11.05
C SER A 157 -9.48 -2.50 -12.11
N GLY A 158 -9.12 -3.43 -13.01
CA GLY A 158 -8.22 -3.18 -14.13
C GLY A 158 -7.91 -4.47 -14.88
N GLU A 159 -7.52 -4.34 -16.16
CA GLU A 159 -7.27 -5.48 -17.06
C GLU A 159 -6.11 -6.37 -16.57
N THR A 160 -5.08 -5.77 -15.98
CA THR A 160 -3.96 -6.47 -15.37
C THR A 160 -3.72 -5.94 -13.96
N TYR A 161 -3.06 -6.70 -13.11
CA TYR A 161 -2.69 -6.20 -11.78
C TYR A 161 -1.77 -4.98 -11.85
N LEU A 162 -0.94 -4.87 -12.89
CA LEU A 162 -0.10 -3.68 -13.10
C LEU A 162 -0.93 -2.44 -13.43
N HIS A 163 -2.01 -2.56 -14.20
CA HIS A 163 -2.96 -1.46 -14.43
C HIS A 163 -3.67 -1.05 -13.12
N GLN A 164 -4.00 -2.01 -12.25
CA GLN A 164 -4.60 -1.73 -10.95
C GLN A 164 -3.62 -0.94 -10.06
N ILE A 165 -2.36 -1.38 -9.96
CA ILE A 165 -1.29 -0.66 -9.23
C ILE A 165 -1.09 0.74 -9.82
N GLN A 166 -1.01 0.84 -11.15
CA GLN A 166 -0.86 2.10 -11.86
C GLN A 166 -1.98 3.09 -11.52
N THR A 167 -3.22 2.62 -11.45
CA THR A 167 -4.38 3.43 -11.08
C THR A 167 -4.27 4.00 -9.66
N ILE A 168 -3.65 3.27 -8.74
CA ILE A 168 -3.45 3.70 -7.35
C ILE A 168 -2.32 4.73 -7.25
N VAL A 169 -1.20 4.51 -7.96
CA VAL A 169 0.00 5.37 -7.82
C VAL A 169 -0.04 6.63 -8.70
N LYS A 170 -0.89 6.67 -9.74
CA LYS A 170 -1.07 7.84 -10.62
C LYS A 170 -2.14 8.83 -10.15
N ARG A 171 -2.97 8.45 -9.18
CA ARG A 171 -3.92 9.35 -8.54
C ARG A 171 -3.21 10.16 -7.46
#